data_AF-A0A7X8QJI9-F1
#
_entry.id   AF-A0A7X8QJI9-F1
#
_cell.length_a   1.000
_cell.length_b   1.000
_cell.length_c   1.000
_cell.angle_alpha   90.00
_cell.angle_beta   90.00
_cell.angle_gamma   90.00
#
_symmetry.space_group_name_H-M   'P 1'
#
loop_
_entity.id
_entity.type
_entity.pdbx_description
1 polymer ?
#
loop_
_entity_poly.entity_id
_entity_poly.type
_entity_poly.pdbx_seq_one_letter_code
_entity_poly.pdbx_strand_id
1 'polypeptide(L)'
;MVKLNRKILRYTLTVVVVLLALALGGFGNYWYTLSTYHSSKGQNPFEESSTYRQSGLLSSYTSSQLIQKILDAMRPEADLEEIYHSIPLYQLNGTTYEEFSRYVTLLADLTNSQLDTFSPMTPSSRISIQNQMKDNIPYEKEIINNSSYFWLENSKDPFNEVKMPMLIQTSIQGEPYISRSWVTRCIDLYDFSKYYFNVLEDGDVGMLARLISSDSNKTDVRTKKASLTTAYYQNYNIDYEHDVHVRSLRMDEILIRIELSSEVSSKFGDSVLTLNRDLRIVSSGAGEFRILDDIRSPLEDKTFTVMHRGDPAILIGEYYESQTISKNFGFPRSISVNELPDWINYEGNASLIDIVYPNITLQVIGILHEKGNWEGVVRSVVIFGKTIHTGDGLHPNMKLDDLLLTYPFIDINNYTLRDGSHELYVGLDDKKNIFCVRLTDRRFDEKYVSR
;
A
#
# COMPACT_ATOMS: atom_id res chain seq x y z
N MET A 1 -38.33 -41.80 -9.87
CA MET A 1 -37.64 -40.49 -9.94
C MET A 1 -36.33 -40.59 -9.17
N VAL A 2 -35.20 -40.72 -9.87
CA VAL A 2 -33.87 -40.83 -9.26
C VAL A 2 -33.29 -39.42 -9.13
N LYS A 3 -33.01 -38.97 -7.90
CA LYS A 3 -32.31 -37.71 -7.63
C LYS A 3 -30.85 -37.86 -8.08
N LEU A 4 -30.50 -37.22 -9.19
CA LEU A 4 -29.14 -37.17 -9.69
C LEU A 4 -28.26 -36.33 -8.76
N ASN A 5 -27.12 -36.89 -8.36
CA ASN A 5 -26.20 -36.29 -7.39
C ASN A 5 -25.49 -35.08 -8.00
N ARG A 6 -25.78 -33.87 -7.49
CA ARG A 6 -25.24 -32.58 -7.99
C ARG A 6 -23.71 -32.53 -8.04
N LYS A 7 -23.01 -33.32 -7.21
CA LYS A 7 -21.54 -33.42 -7.27
C LYS A 7 -21.06 -34.11 -8.55
N ILE A 8 -21.75 -35.14 -9.03
CA ILE A 8 -21.39 -35.85 -10.26
C ILE A 8 -21.57 -34.90 -11.45
N LEU A 9 -22.65 -34.12 -11.49
CA LEU A 9 -22.91 -33.16 -12.58
C LEU A 9 -21.80 -32.10 -12.70
N ARG A 10 -21.30 -31.57 -11.58
CA ARG A 10 -20.19 -30.60 -11.57
C ARG A 10 -18.88 -31.21 -12.09
N TYR A 11 -18.53 -32.43 -11.67
CA TYR A 11 -17.33 -33.10 -12.17
C TYR A 11 -17.40 -33.40 -13.67
N THR A 12 -18.54 -33.85 -14.20
CA THR A 12 -18.69 -34.04 -15.66
C THR A 12 -18.57 -32.73 -16.43
N LEU A 13 -19.09 -31.61 -15.89
CA LEU A 13 -18.99 -30.32 -16.56
C LEU A 13 -17.54 -29.82 -16.62
N THR A 14 -16.79 -29.93 -15.51
CA THR A 14 -15.37 -29.53 -15.46
C THR A 14 -14.51 -30.37 -16.41
N VAL A 15 -14.74 -31.69 -16.48
CA VAL A 15 -13.99 -32.56 -17.40
C VAL A 15 -14.31 -32.24 -18.86
N VAL A 16 -15.56 -31.90 -19.19
CA VAL A 16 -15.95 -31.49 -20.56
C VAL A 16 -15.32 -30.14 -20.94
N VAL A 17 -15.24 -29.18 -20.01
CA VAL A 17 -14.59 -27.88 -20.25
C VAL A 17 -13.07 -28.03 -20.45
N VAL A 18 -12.41 -28.88 -19.66
CA VAL A 18 -10.97 -29.16 -19.83
C VAL A 18 -10.69 -29.87 -21.15
N LEU A 19 -11.53 -30.83 -21.55
CA LEU A 19 -11.39 -31.50 -22.85
C LEU A 19 -11.66 -30.56 -24.04
N LEU A 20 -12.58 -29.60 -23.88
CA LEU A 20 -12.82 -28.54 -24.88
C LEU A 20 -11.65 -27.55 -24.96
N ALA A 21 -11.07 -27.16 -23.83
CA ALA A 21 -9.89 -26.29 -23.79
C ALA A 21 -8.66 -26.97 -24.43
N LEU A 22 -8.49 -28.28 -24.23
CA LEU A 22 -7.43 -29.06 -24.87
C LEU A 22 -7.67 -29.29 -26.36
N ALA A 23 -8.93 -29.42 -26.80
CA ALA A 23 -9.28 -29.52 -28.22
C ALA A 23 -9.14 -28.19 -28.97
N LEU A 24 -9.28 -27.06 -28.28
CA LEU A 24 -9.15 -25.70 -28.85
C LEU A 24 -7.74 -25.11 -28.69
N GLY A 25 -6.89 -25.68 -27.83
CA GLY A 25 -5.50 -25.24 -27.57
C GLY A 25 -4.47 -25.60 -28.66
N GLY A 26 -4.90 -25.85 -29.89
CA GLY A 26 -4.06 -26.19 -31.04
C GLY A 26 -3.54 -25.00 -31.87
N PHE A 27 -3.57 -23.78 -31.34
CA PHE A 27 -3.06 -22.57 -32.03
C PHE A 27 -2.20 -21.71 -31.09
N GLY A 28 -1.13 -22.29 -30.58
CA GLY A 28 -0.05 -21.55 -29.91
C GLY A 28 1.03 -21.15 -30.92
N ASN A 29 1.05 -19.88 -31.34
CA ASN A 29 2.23 -19.10 -31.77
C ASN A 29 1.77 -17.92 -32.63
N TYR A 30 1.44 -16.76 -32.04
CA TYR A 30 1.38 -15.47 -32.77
C TYR A 30 1.29 -14.24 -31.85
N TRP A 31 2.12 -14.11 -30.81
CA TRP A 31 2.15 -12.85 -30.01
C TRP A 31 3.55 -12.42 -29.55
N TYR A 32 4.58 -12.67 -30.35
CA TYR A 32 5.90 -12.07 -30.18
C TYR A 32 6.53 -11.71 -31.53
N THR A 33 6.06 -10.62 -32.15
CA THR A 33 6.82 -9.77 -33.10
C THR A 33 5.91 -8.65 -33.60
N LEU A 34 5.92 -7.48 -32.96
CA LEU A 34 5.62 -6.17 -33.58
C LEU A 34 5.81 -5.03 -32.56
N SER A 35 7.05 -4.82 -32.13
CA SER A 35 7.43 -3.56 -31.50
C SER A 35 8.91 -3.26 -31.73
N THR A 36 9.35 -3.23 -32.99
CA THR A 36 10.57 -2.54 -33.42
C THR A 36 10.54 -2.33 -34.93
N TYR A 37 11.03 -1.17 -35.38
CA TYR A 37 11.31 -0.76 -36.78
C TYR A 37 10.11 -0.28 -37.64
N HIS A 38 9.91 1.04 -37.78
CA HIS A 38 10.65 1.91 -38.71
C HIS A 38 10.25 3.39 -38.52
N SER A 39 11.23 4.22 -38.17
CA SER A 39 11.22 5.65 -38.47
C SER A 39 11.83 5.84 -39.86
N SER A 40 11.05 6.33 -40.81
CA SER A 40 11.57 6.89 -42.06
C SER A 40 10.72 8.07 -42.51
N LYS A 41 11.38 9.21 -42.70
CA LYS A 41 10.88 10.40 -43.37
C LYS A 41 10.25 10.07 -44.73
N GLY A 42 9.17 10.77 -45.07
CA GLY A 42 8.85 11.09 -46.47
C GLY A 42 7.38 11.02 -46.86
N GLN A 43 6.82 12.20 -47.15
CA GLN A 43 5.81 12.50 -48.18
C GLN A 43 4.31 12.16 -47.94
N ASN A 44 3.52 13.24 -47.84
CA ASN A 44 2.14 13.35 -48.33
C ASN A 44 2.02 12.71 -49.73
N PRO A 45 0.94 11.97 -50.03
CA PRO A 45 -0.28 12.64 -50.53
C PRO A 45 -1.60 11.90 -50.17
N PHE A 46 -2.66 12.65 -49.87
CA PHE A 46 -3.93 12.65 -50.63
C PHE A 46 -4.94 13.58 -49.94
N GLU A 47 -5.31 14.63 -50.67
CA GLU A 47 -6.49 15.47 -50.47
C GLU A 47 -7.76 14.75 -50.96
N GLU A 48 -8.90 15.31 -50.55
CA GLU A 48 -10.30 15.12 -50.98
C GLU A 48 -11.05 13.95 -50.29
N SER A 49 -12.17 14.15 -49.60
CA SER A 49 -13.28 15.11 -49.79
C SER A 49 -14.14 15.11 -48.51
N SER A 50 -14.17 16.20 -47.75
CA SER A 50 -15.10 17.35 -47.81
C SER A 50 -16.45 17.17 -47.10
N THR A 51 -16.74 18.14 -46.23
CA THR A 51 -18.05 18.61 -45.71
C THR A 51 -18.68 17.91 -44.50
N TYR A 52 -18.08 18.11 -43.32
CA TYR A 52 -18.87 18.39 -42.12
C TYR A 52 -18.81 19.89 -41.83
N ARG A 53 -20.00 20.49 -41.75
CA ARG A 53 -20.23 21.92 -41.55
C ARG A 53 -19.57 22.40 -40.26
N GLN A 54 -18.63 23.33 -40.39
CA GLN A 54 -18.42 24.35 -39.37
C GLN A 54 -19.69 25.21 -39.30
N SER A 55 -20.44 25.08 -38.22
CA SER A 55 -21.46 26.05 -37.84
C SER A 55 -21.65 26.03 -36.33
N GLY A 56 -20.93 26.95 -35.68
CA GLY A 56 -20.94 27.17 -34.23
C GLY A 56 -19.52 27.23 -33.70
N LEU A 57 -18.98 28.43 -33.50
CA LEU A 57 -17.88 28.65 -32.55
C LEU A 57 -18.37 28.11 -31.20
N LEU A 58 -18.09 26.83 -30.90
CA LEU A 58 -18.29 26.31 -29.55
C LEU A 58 -17.35 27.12 -28.67
N SER A 59 -17.92 28.04 -27.90
CA SER A 59 -17.22 28.76 -26.85
C SER A 59 -16.50 27.74 -25.97
N SER A 60 -15.20 27.95 -25.72
CA SER A 60 -14.41 27.12 -24.82
C SER A 60 -15.15 26.93 -23.50
N TYR A 61 -15.23 25.68 -23.03
CA TYR A 61 -15.77 25.41 -21.70
C TYR A 61 -14.77 25.87 -20.65
N THR A 62 -15.25 26.50 -19.57
CA THR A 62 -14.48 26.70 -18.35
C THR A 62 -14.21 25.37 -17.63
N SER A 63 -13.27 25.35 -16.67
CA SER A 63 -12.98 24.13 -15.90
C SER A 63 -14.24 23.54 -15.23
N SER A 64 -15.09 24.40 -14.68
CA SER A 64 -16.36 24.01 -14.08
C SER A 64 -17.34 23.41 -15.09
N GLN A 65 -17.39 23.94 -16.32
CA GLN A 65 -18.24 23.40 -17.38
C GLN A 65 -17.73 22.04 -17.87
N LEU A 66 -16.41 21.83 -17.97
CA LEU A 66 -15.85 20.53 -18.30
C LEU A 66 -16.18 19.47 -17.24
N ILE A 67 -16.09 19.82 -15.96
CA ILE A 67 -16.48 18.92 -14.86
C ILE A 67 -17.97 18.60 -14.93
N GLN A 68 -18.81 19.61 -15.18
CA GLN A 68 -20.24 19.40 -15.34
C GLN A 68 -20.54 18.42 -16.49
N LYS A 69 -19.83 18.54 -17.62
CA LYS A 69 -19.97 17.59 -18.74
C LYS A 69 -19.62 16.16 -18.34
N ILE A 70 -18.62 15.97 -17.48
CA ILE A 70 -18.26 14.65 -16.98
C ILE A 70 -19.32 14.11 -16.02
N LEU A 71 -19.81 14.94 -15.10
CA LEU A 71 -20.91 14.55 -14.20
C LEU A 71 -22.20 14.22 -14.98
N ASP A 72 -22.50 14.99 -16.03
CA ASP A 72 -23.64 14.71 -16.91
C ASP A 72 -23.44 13.38 -17.66
N ALA A 73 -22.21 13.08 -18.09
CA ALA A 73 -21.85 11.82 -18.76
C ALA A 73 -21.93 10.61 -17.83
N MET A 74 -21.74 10.79 -16.51
CA MET A 74 -21.84 9.70 -15.52
C MET A 74 -23.29 9.26 -15.23
N ARG A 75 -24.29 9.98 -15.75
CA ARG A 75 -25.70 9.64 -15.52
C ARG A 75 -26.10 8.39 -16.33
N PRO A 76 -26.91 7.48 -15.77
CA PRO A 76 -27.31 6.24 -16.46
C PRO A 76 -28.03 6.48 -17.80
N GLU A 77 -28.73 7.60 -17.96
CA GLU A 77 -29.48 7.95 -19.17
C GLU A 77 -28.70 8.83 -20.16
N ALA A 78 -27.41 9.08 -19.91
CA ALA A 78 -26.60 9.99 -20.71
C ALA A 78 -26.27 9.41 -22.10
N ASP A 79 -26.38 10.25 -23.13
CA ASP A 79 -25.78 9.97 -24.44
C ASP A 79 -24.30 10.37 -24.39
N LEU A 80 -23.44 9.39 -24.09
CA LEU A 80 -21.99 9.59 -23.97
C LEU A 80 -21.36 10.09 -25.27
N GLU A 81 -21.87 9.67 -26.42
CA GLU A 81 -21.35 10.06 -27.74
C GLU A 81 -21.66 11.52 -28.02
N GLU A 82 -22.91 11.95 -27.79
CA GLU A 82 -23.30 13.35 -27.90
C GLU A 82 -22.50 14.25 -26.95
N ILE A 83 -22.35 13.84 -25.68
CA ILE A 83 -21.61 14.62 -24.68
C ILE A 83 -20.15 14.75 -25.09
N TYR A 84 -19.50 13.65 -25.49
CA TYR A 84 -18.11 13.68 -25.95
C TYR A 84 -17.93 14.63 -27.15
N HIS A 85 -18.81 14.53 -28.15
CA HIS A 85 -18.75 15.40 -29.34
C HIS A 85 -19.13 16.86 -29.05
N SER A 86 -19.81 17.14 -27.93
CA SER A 86 -20.07 18.52 -27.47
C SER A 86 -18.82 19.21 -26.91
N ILE A 87 -17.80 18.45 -26.48
CA ILE A 87 -16.55 18.99 -25.96
C ILE A 87 -15.61 19.32 -27.13
N PRO A 88 -15.07 20.55 -27.23
CA PRO A 88 -14.10 20.89 -28.27
C PRO A 88 -12.86 20.00 -28.22
N LEU A 89 -12.40 19.51 -29.38
CA LEU A 89 -11.28 18.55 -29.48
C LEU A 89 -9.99 19.01 -28.79
N TYR A 90 -9.70 20.32 -28.80
CA TYR A 90 -8.53 20.87 -28.12
C TYR A 90 -8.64 20.78 -26.58
N GLN A 91 -9.86 20.74 -26.02
CA GLN A 91 -10.11 20.53 -24.59
C GLN A 91 -10.12 19.05 -24.19
N LEU A 92 -10.12 18.12 -25.15
CA LEU A 92 -9.95 16.68 -24.90
C LEU A 92 -8.49 16.24 -24.91
N ASN A 93 -7.57 17.10 -25.38
CA ASN A 93 -6.12 16.83 -25.41
C ASN A 93 -5.73 15.45 -25.98
N GLY A 94 -6.43 15.04 -27.04
CA GLY A 94 -6.18 13.75 -27.71
C GLY A 94 -6.77 12.53 -27.02
N THR A 95 -7.56 12.70 -25.95
CA THR A 95 -8.40 11.65 -25.38
C THR A 95 -9.41 11.20 -26.43
N THR A 96 -9.44 9.91 -26.70
CA THR A 96 -10.38 9.29 -27.66
C THR A 96 -11.76 9.08 -27.03
N TYR A 97 -12.78 8.84 -27.85
CA TYR A 97 -14.13 8.52 -27.36
C TYR A 97 -14.12 7.26 -26.48
N GLU A 98 -13.37 6.23 -26.87
CA GLU A 98 -13.25 4.99 -26.11
C GLU A 98 -12.63 5.23 -24.73
N GLU A 99 -11.52 5.96 -24.65
CA GLU A 99 -10.88 6.32 -23.37
C GLU A 99 -11.79 7.17 -22.49
N PHE A 100 -12.48 8.17 -23.08
CA PHE A 100 -13.41 9.03 -22.36
C PHE A 100 -14.60 8.23 -21.80
N SER A 101 -15.25 7.43 -22.66
CA SER A 101 -16.38 6.59 -22.29
C SER A 101 -16.00 5.64 -21.15
N ARG A 102 -14.88 4.94 -21.28
CA ARG A 102 -14.39 3.99 -20.27
C ARG A 102 -14.09 4.67 -18.94
N TYR A 103 -13.48 5.85 -18.96
CA TYR A 103 -13.19 6.62 -17.74
C TYR A 103 -14.47 7.11 -17.04
N VAL A 104 -15.44 7.61 -17.79
CA VAL A 104 -16.72 8.06 -17.25
C VAL A 104 -17.52 6.90 -16.66
N THR A 105 -17.60 5.77 -17.38
CA THR A 105 -18.26 4.55 -16.88
C THR A 105 -17.58 4.05 -15.61
N LEU A 106 -16.24 4.01 -15.59
CA LEU A 106 -15.48 3.65 -14.40
C LEU A 106 -15.85 4.56 -13.22
N LEU A 107 -15.84 5.89 -13.39
CA LEU A 107 -16.21 6.80 -12.29
C LEU A 107 -17.66 6.59 -11.83
N ALA A 108 -18.57 6.31 -12.75
CA ALA A 108 -19.97 6.01 -12.43
C ALA A 108 -20.06 4.73 -11.61
N ASP A 109 -19.41 3.65 -12.04
CA ASP A 109 -19.40 2.35 -11.35
C ASP A 109 -18.81 2.47 -9.93
N LEU A 110 -17.65 3.13 -9.80
CA LEU A 110 -16.98 3.31 -8.51
C LEU A 110 -17.82 4.06 -7.49
N THR A 111 -18.74 4.89 -7.97
CA THR A 111 -19.56 5.75 -7.11
C THR A 111 -21.02 5.35 -7.12
N ASN A 112 -21.37 4.22 -7.75
CA ASN A 112 -22.77 3.82 -7.98
C ASN A 112 -23.63 4.97 -8.57
N SER A 113 -23.04 5.76 -9.47
CA SER A 113 -23.61 6.97 -10.08
C SER A 113 -24.10 8.01 -9.07
N GLN A 114 -23.49 8.09 -7.88
CA GLN A 114 -23.92 9.00 -6.83
C GLN A 114 -23.26 10.39 -6.88
N LEU A 115 -22.20 10.58 -7.66
CA LEU A 115 -21.56 11.90 -7.80
C LEU A 115 -22.41 12.80 -8.70
N ASP A 116 -22.93 13.88 -8.15
CA ASP A 116 -23.85 14.80 -8.84
C ASP A 116 -23.45 16.28 -8.73
N THR A 117 -22.46 16.59 -7.89
CA THR A 117 -21.98 17.95 -7.62
C THR A 117 -20.47 17.99 -7.53
N PHE A 118 -19.90 19.20 -7.51
CA PHE A 118 -18.48 19.39 -7.31
C PHE A 118 -18.17 20.68 -6.56
N SER A 119 -17.01 20.71 -5.90
CA SER A 119 -16.49 21.88 -5.19
C SER A 119 -14.99 22.06 -5.40
N PRO A 120 -14.47 23.30 -5.43
CA PRO A 120 -13.03 23.51 -5.50
C PRO A 120 -12.35 23.03 -4.22
N MET A 121 -11.18 22.40 -4.34
CA MET A 121 -10.41 22.00 -3.17
C MET A 121 -9.89 23.21 -2.37
N THR A 122 -9.89 23.09 -1.04
CA THR A 122 -9.24 24.07 -0.17
C THR A 122 -7.73 24.15 -0.45
N PRO A 123 -7.06 25.29 -0.15
CA PRO A 123 -5.62 25.43 -0.38
C PRO A 123 -4.78 24.34 0.31
N SER A 124 -5.14 23.95 1.54
CA SER A 124 -4.43 22.90 2.28
C SER A 124 -4.58 21.52 1.62
N SER A 125 -5.79 21.12 1.25
CA SER A 125 -6.04 19.84 0.55
C SER A 125 -5.33 19.82 -0.81
N ARG A 126 -5.38 20.93 -1.55
CA ARG A 126 -4.66 21.08 -2.82
C ARG A 126 -3.16 20.87 -2.65
N ILE A 127 -2.52 21.57 -1.71
CA ILE A 127 -1.07 21.45 -1.48
C ILE A 127 -0.71 20.02 -1.08
N SER A 128 -1.52 19.39 -0.22
CA SER A 128 -1.30 18.00 0.21
C SER A 128 -1.33 17.03 -0.97
N ILE A 129 -2.41 17.05 -1.77
CA ILE A 129 -2.56 16.17 -2.94
C ILE A 129 -1.49 16.48 -3.98
N GLN A 130 -1.23 17.75 -4.24
CA GLN A 130 -0.22 18.17 -5.21
C GLN A 130 1.17 17.65 -4.83
N ASN A 131 1.56 17.73 -3.56
CA ASN A 131 2.85 17.20 -3.10
C ASN A 131 2.90 15.67 -3.22
N GLN A 132 1.85 14.96 -2.80
CA GLN A 132 1.75 13.50 -2.96
C GLN A 132 1.92 13.07 -4.42
N MET A 133 1.19 13.72 -5.34
CA MET A 133 1.28 13.43 -6.77
C MET A 133 2.69 13.70 -7.31
N LYS A 134 3.34 14.80 -6.91
CA LYS A 134 4.71 15.13 -7.34
C LYS A 134 5.75 14.13 -6.85
N ASP A 135 5.52 13.53 -5.68
CA ASP A 135 6.39 12.52 -5.11
C ASP A 135 6.20 11.18 -5.82
N ASN A 136 4.96 10.81 -6.14
CA ASN A 136 4.61 9.55 -6.81
C ASN A 136 4.94 9.55 -8.32
N ILE A 137 4.60 10.62 -9.04
CA ILE A 137 4.76 10.75 -10.50
C ILE A 137 5.52 12.04 -10.87
N PRO A 138 6.82 12.15 -10.51
CA PRO A 138 7.59 13.38 -10.66
C PRO A 138 7.76 13.86 -12.11
N TYR A 139 7.54 13.01 -13.10
CA TYR A 139 7.59 13.36 -14.53
C TYR A 139 6.32 14.07 -15.02
N GLU A 140 5.21 14.03 -14.28
CA GLU A 140 3.96 14.76 -14.58
C GLU A 140 3.85 16.11 -13.84
N LYS A 141 4.97 16.60 -13.27
CA LYS A 141 5.01 17.83 -12.45
C LYS A 141 4.36 19.03 -13.13
N GLU A 142 4.52 19.16 -14.44
CA GLU A 142 3.92 20.27 -15.21
C GLU A 142 2.39 20.19 -15.23
N ILE A 143 1.83 19.02 -15.57
CA ILE A 143 0.38 18.76 -15.54
C ILE A 143 -0.18 19.03 -14.14
N ILE A 144 0.51 18.53 -13.12
CA ILE A 144 0.12 18.69 -11.71
C ILE A 144 0.14 20.17 -11.28
N ASN A 145 1.15 20.93 -11.69
CA ASN A 145 1.25 22.36 -11.36
C ASN A 145 0.19 23.20 -12.07
N ASN A 146 -0.07 22.88 -13.33
CA ASN A 146 -0.97 23.64 -14.20
C ASN A 146 -2.37 23.02 -14.20
N SER A 147 -2.91 22.74 -13.02
CA SER A 147 -4.24 22.15 -12.85
C SER A 147 -5.09 22.93 -11.84
N SER A 148 -6.38 22.98 -12.14
CA SER A 148 -7.44 23.32 -11.19
C SER A 148 -7.92 22.05 -10.49
N TYR A 149 -8.12 22.11 -9.17
CA TYR A 149 -8.37 20.95 -8.33
C TYR A 149 -9.78 21.01 -7.74
N PHE A 150 -10.54 19.93 -7.92
CA PHE A 150 -11.93 19.83 -7.50
C PHE A 150 -12.20 18.51 -6.77
N TRP A 151 -13.16 18.54 -5.86
CA TRP A 151 -13.83 17.36 -5.34
C TRP A 151 -15.09 17.12 -6.16
N LEU A 152 -15.29 15.90 -6.66
CA LEU A 152 -16.59 15.41 -7.07
C LEU A 152 -17.27 14.81 -5.84
N GLU A 153 -18.52 15.19 -5.60
CA GLU A 153 -19.25 14.94 -4.36
C GLU A 153 -20.67 14.44 -4.65
N ASN A 154 -21.19 13.62 -3.73
CA ASN A 154 -22.61 13.28 -3.70
C ASN A 154 -23.34 14.29 -2.81
N SER A 155 -24.22 15.10 -3.39
CA SER A 155 -25.00 16.11 -2.66
C SER A 155 -25.91 15.52 -1.59
N LYS A 156 -26.23 14.23 -1.68
CA LYS A 156 -27.10 13.47 -0.77
C LYS A 156 -26.34 12.73 0.32
N ASP A 157 -25.00 12.76 0.32
CA ASP A 157 -24.17 12.18 1.36
C ASP A 157 -23.79 13.27 2.39
N PRO A 158 -24.48 13.35 3.54
CA PRO A 158 -24.22 14.39 4.55
C PRO A 158 -22.86 14.20 5.24
N PHE A 159 -22.28 13.01 5.18
CA PHE A 159 -20.98 12.70 5.76
C PHE A 159 -19.84 12.84 4.74
N ASN A 160 -20.20 12.93 3.46
CA ASN A 160 -19.29 13.19 2.35
C ASN A 160 -18.15 12.16 2.33
N GLU A 161 -18.53 10.89 2.53
CA GLU A 161 -17.66 9.71 2.61
C GLU A 161 -17.06 9.33 1.26
N VAL A 162 -17.69 9.78 0.17
CA VAL A 162 -17.23 9.55 -1.21
C VAL A 162 -16.86 10.89 -1.85
N LYS A 163 -15.56 11.23 -1.77
CA LYS A 163 -14.97 12.37 -2.47
C LYS A 163 -13.99 11.91 -3.53
N MET A 164 -14.31 12.15 -4.79
CA MET A 164 -13.39 11.81 -5.88
C MET A 164 -12.60 13.05 -6.29
N PRO A 165 -11.26 13.04 -6.14
CA PRO A 165 -10.44 14.14 -6.62
C PRO A 165 -10.45 14.20 -8.15
N MET A 166 -10.63 15.38 -8.71
CA MET A 166 -10.54 15.62 -10.14
C MET A 166 -9.67 16.84 -10.45
N LEU A 167 -8.77 16.69 -11.43
CA LEU A 167 -7.94 17.77 -11.93
C LEU A 167 -8.36 18.14 -13.35
N ILE A 168 -8.52 19.44 -13.60
CA ILE A 168 -8.67 20.02 -14.93
C ILE A 168 -7.43 20.83 -15.24
N GLN A 169 -6.70 20.43 -16.28
CA GLN A 169 -5.46 21.08 -16.66
C GLN A 169 -5.74 22.41 -17.35
N THR A 170 -4.73 23.29 -17.37
CA THR A 170 -4.77 24.58 -18.06
C THR A 170 -3.63 24.63 -19.07
N SER A 171 -3.96 24.93 -20.32
CA SER A 171 -3.00 25.09 -21.40
C SER A 171 -2.16 26.36 -21.23
N ILE A 172 -1.11 26.51 -22.05
CA ILE A 172 -0.26 27.71 -22.06
C ILE A 172 -1.09 28.97 -22.37
N GLN A 173 -2.19 28.83 -23.12
CA GLN A 173 -3.11 29.92 -23.47
C GLN A 173 -4.14 30.21 -22.37
N GLY A 174 -4.13 29.48 -21.26
CA GLY A 174 -5.11 29.64 -20.18
C GLY A 174 -6.41 28.84 -20.37
N GLU A 175 -6.54 28.09 -21.48
CA GLU A 175 -7.73 27.30 -21.78
C GLU A 175 -7.71 25.97 -21.02
N PRO A 176 -8.81 25.58 -20.37
CA PRO A 176 -8.85 24.34 -19.61
C PRO A 176 -9.06 23.13 -20.51
N TYR A 177 -8.53 21.98 -20.11
CA TYR A 177 -8.66 20.73 -20.85
C TYR A 177 -8.61 19.50 -19.92
N ILE A 178 -9.11 18.38 -20.41
CA ILE A 178 -9.01 17.05 -19.79
C ILE A 178 -7.78 16.38 -20.39
N SER A 179 -6.74 16.15 -19.58
CA SER A 179 -5.53 15.48 -20.05
C SER A 179 -5.80 14.01 -20.35
N ARG A 180 -5.32 13.54 -21.51
CA ARG A 180 -5.30 12.11 -21.82
C ARG A 180 -4.50 11.31 -20.78
N SER A 181 -3.39 11.85 -20.28
CA SER A 181 -2.56 11.19 -19.25
C SER A 181 -3.33 10.99 -17.94
N TRP A 182 -4.17 11.95 -17.56
CA TRP A 182 -5.06 11.80 -16.40
C TRP A 182 -6.05 10.65 -16.61
N VAL A 183 -6.74 10.65 -17.75
CA VAL A 183 -7.76 9.65 -18.11
C VAL A 183 -7.17 8.24 -18.16
N THR A 184 -6.11 8.04 -18.94
CA THR A 184 -5.54 6.70 -19.15
C THR A 184 -4.91 6.14 -17.89
N ARG A 185 -4.23 6.95 -17.07
CA ARG A 185 -3.62 6.46 -15.81
C ARG A 185 -4.66 6.06 -14.76
N CYS A 186 -5.78 6.78 -14.68
CA CYS A 186 -6.89 6.38 -13.81
C CYS A 186 -7.45 5.02 -14.24
N ILE A 187 -7.61 4.80 -15.55
CA ILE A 187 -8.02 3.50 -16.10
C ILE A 187 -6.98 2.42 -15.78
N ASP A 188 -5.69 2.67 -16.03
CA ASP A 188 -4.63 1.69 -15.81
C ASP A 188 -4.54 1.27 -14.33
N LEU A 189 -4.68 2.22 -13.39
CA LEU A 189 -4.69 1.96 -11.95
C LEU A 189 -5.88 1.08 -11.54
N TYR A 190 -7.06 1.38 -12.09
CA TYR A 190 -8.25 0.60 -11.83
C TYR A 190 -8.14 -0.82 -12.39
N ASP A 191 -7.70 -0.98 -13.64
CA ASP A 191 -7.48 -2.28 -14.28
C ASP A 191 -6.46 -3.11 -13.51
N PHE A 192 -5.36 -2.49 -13.09
CA PHE A 192 -4.36 -3.14 -12.27
C PHE A 192 -4.95 -3.57 -10.92
N SER A 193 -5.79 -2.75 -10.29
CA SER A 193 -6.45 -3.12 -9.03
C SER A 193 -7.37 -4.33 -9.20
N LYS A 194 -8.14 -4.41 -10.30
CA LYS A 194 -8.98 -5.56 -10.62
C LYS A 194 -8.14 -6.81 -10.86
N TYR A 195 -7.05 -6.69 -11.61
CA TYR A 195 -6.13 -7.81 -11.81
C TYR A 195 -5.52 -8.32 -10.50
N TYR A 196 -5.11 -7.41 -9.61
CA TYR A 196 -4.59 -7.77 -8.29
C TYR A 196 -5.61 -8.55 -7.45
N PHE A 197 -6.86 -8.09 -7.37
CA PHE A 197 -7.88 -8.78 -6.60
C PHE A 197 -8.30 -10.11 -7.22
N ASN A 198 -8.38 -10.22 -8.55
CA ASN A 198 -8.63 -11.51 -9.21
C ASN A 198 -7.52 -12.53 -8.88
N VAL A 199 -6.25 -12.10 -8.89
CA VAL A 199 -5.12 -12.96 -8.53
C VAL A 199 -5.17 -13.39 -7.06
N LEU A 200 -5.66 -12.53 -6.16
CA LEU A 200 -5.89 -12.89 -4.76
C LEU A 200 -7.04 -13.90 -4.60
N GLU A 201 -8.15 -13.67 -5.29
CA GLU A 201 -9.32 -14.55 -5.30
C GLU A 201 -8.97 -15.95 -5.82
N ASP A 202 -8.22 -16.02 -6.92
CA ASP A 202 -7.72 -17.28 -7.50
C ASP A 202 -6.66 -17.97 -6.63
N GLY A 203 -6.07 -17.25 -5.68
CA GLY A 203 -4.97 -17.75 -4.85
C GLY A 203 -3.68 -18.01 -5.63
N ASP A 204 -3.47 -17.35 -6.78
CA ASP A 204 -2.28 -17.53 -7.61
C ASP A 204 -1.07 -16.78 -7.01
N VAL A 205 -0.39 -17.45 -6.08
CA VAL A 205 0.82 -16.96 -5.42
C VAL A 205 1.91 -16.57 -6.43
N GLY A 206 2.02 -17.29 -7.56
CA GLY A 206 3.06 -17.05 -8.56
C GLY A 206 2.84 -15.73 -9.30
N MET A 207 1.61 -15.44 -9.70
CA MET A 207 1.24 -14.16 -10.29
C MET A 207 1.30 -13.04 -9.25
N LEU A 208 0.83 -13.29 -8.03
CA LEU A 208 0.87 -12.30 -6.96
C LEU A 208 2.31 -11.89 -6.63
N ALA A 209 3.25 -12.84 -6.61
CA ALA A 209 4.68 -12.55 -6.39
C ALA A 209 5.28 -11.62 -7.45
N ARG A 210 4.71 -11.57 -8.65
CA ARG A 210 5.12 -10.64 -9.72
C ARG A 210 4.51 -9.25 -9.53
N LEU A 211 3.30 -9.19 -8.98
CA LEU A 211 2.56 -7.95 -8.74
C LEU A 211 3.02 -7.17 -7.51
N ILE A 212 3.32 -7.86 -6.41
CA ILE A 212 3.69 -7.20 -5.17
C ILE A 212 5.12 -6.67 -5.20
N SER A 213 5.32 -5.49 -4.64
CA SER A 213 6.65 -4.90 -4.48
C SER A 213 7.38 -5.48 -3.26
N SER A 214 8.69 -5.62 -3.41
CA SER A 214 9.59 -5.84 -2.29
C SER A 214 10.92 -5.14 -2.56
N ASP A 215 11.60 -4.72 -1.49
CA ASP A 215 12.97 -4.19 -1.60
C ASP A 215 13.97 -5.28 -2.04
N SER A 216 13.57 -6.55 -2.08
CA SER A 216 14.33 -7.66 -2.67
C SER A 216 13.76 -8.11 -4.02
N ASN A 217 14.65 -8.33 -4.98
CA ASN A 217 14.34 -8.93 -6.28
C ASN A 217 14.37 -10.47 -6.27
N LYS A 218 14.69 -11.11 -5.14
CA LYS A 218 14.75 -12.58 -5.08
C LYS A 218 13.35 -13.19 -5.16
N THR A 219 13.21 -14.18 -6.03
CA THR A 219 11.96 -14.90 -6.24
C THR A 219 11.41 -15.51 -4.96
N ASP A 220 12.26 -16.11 -4.11
CA ASP A 220 11.80 -16.77 -2.88
C ASP A 220 11.21 -15.77 -1.87
N VAL A 221 11.80 -14.57 -1.76
CA VAL A 221 11.27 -13.49 -0.90
C VAL A 221 9.91 -13.04 -1.38
N ARG A 222 9.78 -12.74 -2.68
CA ARG A 222 8.50 -12.29 -3.27
C ARG A 222 7.44 -13.39 -3.20
N THR A 223 7.81 -14.64 -3.40
CA THR A 223 6.91 -15.80 -3.28
C THR A 223 6.45 -16.00 -1.85
N LYS A 224 7.34 -15.85 -0.85
CA LYS A 224 6.98 -15.90 0.57
C LYS A 224 6.01 -14.79 0.94
N LYS A 225 6.30 -13.55 0.52
CA LYS A 225 5.43 -12.38 0.75
C LYS A 225 4.04 -12.60 0.13
N ALA A 226 4.00 -13.04 -1.13
CA ALA A 226 2.76 -13.38 -1.83
C ALA A 226 1.97 -14.47 -1.12
N SER A 227 2.63 -15.56 -0.72
CA SER A 227 1.99 -16.66 -0.01
C SER A 227 1.31 -16.19 1.29
N LEU A 228 1.99 -15.32 2.05
CA LEU A 228 1.43 -14.76 3.28
C LEU A 228 0.28 -13.77 3.00
N THR A 229 0.39 -12.96 1.94
CA THR A 229 -0.70 -12.06 1.52
C THR A 229 -1.94 -12.86 1.11
N THR A 230 -1.79 -13.89 0.29
CA THR A 230 -2.89 -14.78 -0.10
C THR A 230 -3.51 -15.44 1.12
N ALA A 231 -2.69 -16.03 2.00
CA ALA A 231 -3.20 -16.67 3.22
C ALA A 231 -3.92 -15.68 4.14
N TYR A 232 -3.41 -14.45 4.27
CA TYR A 232 -4.05 -13.39 5.06
C TYR A 232 -5.47 -13.12 4.56
N TYR A 233 -5.65 -12.82 3.27
CA TYR A 233 -6.96 -12.48 2.71
C TYR A 233 -7.92 -13.68 2.65
N GLN A 234 -7.42 -14.89 2.38
CA GLN A 234 -8.24 -16.10 2.39
C GLN A 234 -8.82 -16.43 3.78
N ASN A 235 -8.14 -16.03 4.86
CA ASN A 235 -8.66 -16.23 6.23
C ASN A 235 -9.90 -15.36 6.54
N TYR A 236 -10.16 -14.32 5.75
CA TYR A 236 -11.30 -13.40 5.96
C TYR A 236 -12.47 -13.64 5.00
N ASN A 237 -12.42 -14.68 4.14
CA ASN A 237 -13.51 -15.04 3.20
C ASN A 237 -14.14 -13.83 2.47
N ILE A 238 -13.30 -12.95 1.94
CA ILE A 238 -13.70 -11.69 1.34
C ILE A 238 -14.54 -11.95 0.10
N ASP A 239 -15.71 -11.31 0.02
CA ASP A 239 -16.47 -11.17 -1.21
C ASP A 239 -15.92 -9.96 -1.98
N TYR A 240 -15.04 -10.19 -2.96
CA TYR A 240 -14.37 -9.10 -3.68
C TYR A 240 -15.31 -8.19 -4.48
N GLU A 241 -16.57 -8.59 -4.70
CA GLU A 241 -17.59 -7.75 -5.33
C GLU A 241 -18.26 -6.81 -4.31
N HIS A 242 -18.46 -7.27 -3.08
CA HIS A 242 -19.22 -6.55 -2.05
C HIS A 242 -18.36 -5.87 -0.99
N ASP A 243 -17.19 -6.42 -0.66
CA ASP A 243 -16.37 -5.98 0.47
C ASP A 243 -15.21 -5.05 0.04
N VAL A 244 -15.01 -4.86 -1.26
CA VAL A 244 -13.92 -4.05 -1.82
C VAL A 244 -14.45 -2.79 -2.47
N HIS A 245 -14.14 -1.64 -1.87
CA HIS A 245 -14.67 -0.34 -2.27
C HIS A 245 -13.55 0.65 -2.60
N VAL A 246 -13.60 1.25 -3.80
CA VAL A 246 -12.68 2.33 -4.14
C VAL A 246 -13.13 3.61 -3.44
N ARG A 247 -12.28 4.15 -2.56
CA ARG A 247 -12.53 5.40 -1.83
C ARG A 247 -12.00 6.62 -2.58
N SER A 248 -10.95 6.45 -3.37
CA SER A 248 -10.36 7.53 -4.14
C SER A 248 -9.60 7.00 -5.36
N LEU A 249 -9.64 7.75 -6.45
CA LEU A 249 -8.89 7.48 -7.68
C LEU A 249 -8.29 8.78 -8.19
N ARG A 250 -6.97 8.75 -8.42
CA ARG A 250 -6.16 9.80 -9.04
C ARG A 250 -5.25 9.16 -10.06
N MET A 251 -4.67 9.96 -10.96
CA MET A 251 -3.68 9.47 -11.93
C MET A 251 -2.40 8.87 -11.30
N ASP A 252 -2.12 9.15 -10.01
CA ASP A 252 -0.97 8.65 -9.28
C ASP A 252 -1.31 7.52 -8.30
N GLU A 253 -2.57 7.35 -7.93
CA GLU A 253 -2.97 6.48 -6.83
C GLU A 253 -4.44 6.06 -6.91
N ILE A 254 -4.71 4.80 -6.55
CA ILE A 254 -6.04 4.33 -6.17
C ILE A 254 -6.03 3.87 -4.71
N LEU A 255 -6.99 4.38 -3.92
CA LEU A 255 -7.21 4.05 -2.52
C LEU A 255 -8.44 3.16 -2.40
N ILE A 256 -8.28 2.01 -1.77
CA ILE A 256 -9.28 0.94 -1.73
C ILE A 256 -9.51 0.56 -0.26
N ARG A 257 -10.77 0.55 0.16
CA ARG A 257 -11.18 0.03 1.46
C ARG A 257 -11.67 -1.39 1.29
N ILE A 258 -11.18 -2.28 2.15
CA ILE A 258 -11.54 -3.68 2.22
C ILE A 258 -12.24 -3.90 3.56
N GLU A 259 -13.44 -4.44 3.54
CA GLU A 259 -14.18 -4.87 4.73
C GLU A 259 -13.81 -6.32 5.04
N LEU A 260 -13.11 -6.54 6.16
CA LEU A 260 -12.67 -7.85 6.59
C LEU A 260 -13.64 -8.39 7.62
N SER A 261 -14.44 -9.38 7.23
CA SER A 261 -15.35 -10.07 8.14
C SER A 261 -14.65 -11.30 8.72
N SER A 262 -14.57 -11.40 10.05
CA SER A 262 -14.13 -12.63 10.71
C SER A 262 -15.29 -13.24 11.50
N GLU A 263 -15.61 -14.50 11.21
CA GLU A 263 -16.49 -15.31 12.06
C GLU A 263 -15.73 -15.67 13.34
N VAL A 264 -15.81 -14.79 14.35
CA VAL A 264 -15.36 -15.16 15.69
C VAL A 264 -16.51 -15.90 16.36
N SER A 265 -16.43 -17.23 16.39
CA SER A 265 -17.32 -18.06 17.22
C SER A 265 -17.09 -17.72 18.69
N SER A 266 -17.75 -16.69 19.19
CA SER A 266 -17.76 -16.39 20.61
C SER A 266 -18.70 -17.39 21.31
N LYS A 267 -18.31 -17.90 22.47
CA LYS A 267 -19.16 -18.79 23.29
C LYS A 267 -20.48 -18.12 23.76
N PHE A 268 -20.74 -16.87 23.38
CA PHE A 268 -21.87 -16.06 23.82
C PHE A 268 -22.72 -15.48 22.67
N GLY A 269 -22.54 -15.98 21.44
CA GLY A 269 -23.29 -15.55 20.26
C GLY A 269 -22.35 -15.18 19.10
N ASP A 270 -22.82 -15.38 17.87
CA ASP A 270 -22.09 -15.04 16.66
C ASP A 270 -22.02 -13.51 16.54
N SER A 271 -20.92 -12.92 17.00
CA SER A 271 -20.60 -11.52 16.74
C SER A 271 -19.57 -11.49 15.62
N VAL A 272 -19.98 -11.07 14.43
CA VAL A 272 -19.06 -10.81 13.33
C VAL A 272 -18.28 -9.55 13.66
N LEU A 273 -16.96 -9.67 13.80
CA LEU A 273 -16.09 -8.50 13.88
C LEU A 273 -15.74 -8.10 12.45
N THR A 274 -16.23 -6.93 12.03
CA THR A 274 -15.85 -6.28 10.77
C THR A 274 -14.68 -5.33 11.03
N LEU A 275 -13.56 -5.58 10.38
CA LEU A 275 -12.37 -4.73 10.41
C LEU A 275 -12.22 -4.05 9.04
N ASN A 276 -12.18 -2.72 9.03
CA ASN A 276 -11.91 -1.98 7.80
C ASN A 276 -10.41 -1.78 7.60
N ARG A 277 -9.95 -1.99 6.37
CA ARG A 277 -8.55 -1.87 5.99
C ARG A 277 -8.41 -1.06 4.71
N ASP A 278 -7.46 -0.14 4.69
CA ASP A 278 -7.17 0.66 3.51
C ASP A 278 -5.91 0.10 2.81
N LEU A 279 -6.04 -0.19 1.52
CA LEU A 279 -4.98 -0.60 0.59
C LEU A 279 -4.76 0.52 -0.43
N ARG A 280 -3.51 0.82 -0.75
CA ARG A 280 -3.16 1.82 -1.76
C ARG A 280 -2.39 1.18 -2.89
N ILE A 281 -2.71 1.51 -4.13
CA ILE A 281 -1.88 1.19 -5.29
C ILE A 281 -1.40 2.50 -5.88
N VAL A 282 -0.08 2.66 -5.96
CA VAL A 282 0.57 3.90 -6.39
C VAL A 282 1.27 3.66 -7.72
N SER A 283 1.07 4.56 -8.68
CA SER A 283 1.84 4.63 -9.92
C SER A 283 3.23 5.20 -9.61
N SER A 284 4.27 4.46 -9.97
CA SER A 284 5.68 4.86 -9.84
C SER A 284 6.36 5.19 -11.16
N GLY A 285 5.66 4.98 -12.29
CA GLY A 285 6.21 5.15 -13.63
C GLY A 285 5.16 4.89 -14.72
N ALA A 286 5.59 4.87 -15.98
CA ALA A 286 4.74 4.40 -17.08
C ALA A 286 4.54 2.88 -16.96
N GLY A 287 3.37 2.46 -16.48
CA GLY A 287 2.99 1.04 -16.32
C GLY A 287 3.58 0.34 -15.09
N GLU A 288 4.26 1.07 -14.20
CA GLU A 288 4.83 0.51 -12.97
C GLU A 288 3.99 0.89 -11.76
N PHE A 289 3.42 -0.12 -11.11
CA PHE A 289 2.56 0.03 -9.93
C PHE A 289 3.19 -0.58 -8.69
N ARG A 290 2.95 0.06 -7.55
CA ARG A 290 3.38 -0.42 -6.23
C ARG A 290 2.16 -0.57 -5.32
N ILE A 291 2.02 -1.76 -4.76
CA ILE A 291 0.95 -2.07 -3.81
C ILE A 291 1.47 -1.78 -2.40
N LEU A 292 0.82 -0.85 -1.71
CA LEU A 292 1.07 -0.48 -0.34
C LEU A 292 -0.05 -1.06 0.52
N ASP A 293 0.25 -2.20 1.12
CA ASP A 293 -0.67 -3.01 1.91
C ASP A 293 0.03 -3.42 3.21
N ASP A 294 -0.27 -2.75 4.33
CA ASP A 294 0.39 -2.92 5.65
C ASP A 294 0.01 -4.24 6.35
N ILE A 295 0.28 -5.38 5.71
CA ILE A 295 -0.02 -6.69 6.30
C ILE A 295 1.00 -6.91 7.39
N ARG A 296 0.56 -6.85 8.65
CA ARG A 296 1.49 -6.92 9.77
C ARG A 296 2.08 -8.32 9.87
N SER A 297 3.40 -8.40 9.86
CA SER A 297 4.09 -9.61 10.32
C SER A 297 3.90 -9.67 11.85
N PRO A 298 3.27 -10.72 12.41
CA PRO A 298 3.18 -10.85 13.84
C PRO A 298 4.58 -10.91 14.44
N LEU A 299 4.79 -10.18 15.52
CA LEU A 299 5.99 -10.31 16.34
C LEU A 299 5.74 -11.44 17.32
N GLU A 300 6.66 -12.40 17.38
CA GLU A 300 6.59 -13.48 18.36
C GLU A 300 7.32 -13.05 19.64
N ASP A 301 6.89 -13.53 20.81
CA ASP A 301 7.54 -13.19 22.09
C ASP A 301 9.04 -13.50 22.08
N LYS A 302 9.45 -14.55 21.36
CA LYS A 302 10.85 -14.94 21.21
C LYS A 302 11.69 -13.91 20.45
N THR A 303 11.10 -13.08 19.59
CA THR A 303 11.78 -11.95 18.92
C THR A 303 12.43 -11.03 19.95
N PHE A 304 11.79 -10.87 21.11
CA PHE A 304 12.21 -9.99 22.20
C PHE A 304 13.15 -10.66 23.20
N THR A 305 13.66 -11.85 22.88
CA THR A 305 14.77 -12.46 23.61
C THR A 305 16.09 -12.16 22.89
N VAL A 306 17.05 -11.59 23.60
CA VAL A 306 18.43 -11.39 23.15
C VAL A 306 19.23 -12.64 23.51
N MET A 307 19.79 -13.27 22.50
CA MET A 307 20.63 -14.45 22.60
C MET A 307 22.10 -14.05 22.49
N HIS A 308 22.96 -14.63 23.31
CA HIS A 308 24.41 -14.47 23.21
C HIS A 308 25.07 -15.84 23.19
N ARG A 309 25.79 -16.15 22.10
CA ARG A 309 26.45 -17.46 21.89
C ARG A 309 25.49 -18.67 22.00
N GLY A 310 24.22 -18.48 21.65
CA GLY A 310 23.19 -19.53 21.67
C GLY A 310 22.38 -19.61 22.97
N ASP A 311 22.77 -18.88 24.02
CA ASP A 311 22.04 -18.86 25.29
C ASP A 311 21.19 -17.58 25.43
N PRO A 312 19.99 -17.65 26.03
CA PRO A 312 19.20 -16.47 26.36
C PRO A 312 19.92 -15.59 27.39
N ALA A 313 20.19 -14.34 27.03
CA ALA A 313 20.91 -13.40 27.88
C ALA A 313 20.01 -12.31 28.47
N ILE A 314 19.09 -11.77 27.66
CA ILE A 314 18.16 -10.70 28.08
C ILE A 314 16.79 -10.97 27.46
N LEU A 315 15.73 -10.89 28.26
CA LEU A 315 14.35 -10.77 27.80
C LEU A 315 13.94 -9.30 28.00
N ILE A 316 13.45 -8.67 26.94
CA ILE A 316 13.04 -7.26 26.98
C ILE A 316 11.82 -7.11 27.89
N GLY A 317 11.82 -6.08 28.74
CA GLY A 317 10.78 -5.84 29.74
C GLY A 317 11.00 -6.55 31.08
N GLU A 318 12.08 -7.31 31.24
CA GLU A 318 12.41 -7.99 32.50
C GLU A 318 13.44 -7.23 33.34
N TYR A 319 13.45 -7.54 34.64
CA TYR A 319 14.37 -6.97 35.63
C TYR A 319 15.74 -7.66 35.61
N TYR A 320 16.81 -6.88 35.63
CA TYR A 320 18.18 -7.36 35.65
C TYR A 320 19.05 -6.56 36.62
N GLU A 321 20.03 -7.25 37.18
CA GLU A 321 21.17 -6.65 37.88
C GLU A 321 22.41 -6.63 36.97
N SER A 322 23.24 -5.59 37.14
CA SER A 322 24.47 -5.41 36.37
C SER A 322 25.40 -6.63 36.39
N GLN A 323 25.44 -7.37 37.52
CA GLN A 323 26.28 -8.56 37.66
C GLN A 323 25.82 -9.71 36.73
N THR A 324 24.51 -9.89 36.56
CA THR A 324 23.94 -10.91 35.67
C THR A 324 24.24 -10.60 34.22
N ILE A 325 24.09 -9.33 33.81
CA ILE A 325 24.42 -8.87 32.46
C ILE A 325 25.92 -8.96 32.18
N SER A 326 26.76 -8.62 33.17
CA SER A 326 28.21 -8.59 32.99
C SER A 326 28.82 -9.98 32.78
N LYS A 327 28.17 -11.05 33.26
CA LYS A 327 28.57 -12.44 32.95
C LYS A 327 28.49 -12.74 31.45
N ASN A 328 27.51 -12.14 30.75
CA ASN A 328 27.31 -12.33 29.33
C ASN A 328 28.16 -11.37 28.49
N PHE A 329 28.20 -10.09 28.85
CA PHE A 329 28.74 -9.04 27.97
C PHE A 329 30.03 -8.38 28.47
N GLY A 330 30.55 -8.81 29.63
CA GLY A 330 31.72 -8.20 30.28
C GLY A 330 31.37 -6.89 30.97
N PHE A 331 32.36 -6.01 31.13
CA PHE A 331 32.16 -4.70 31.75
C PHE A 331 31.64 -3.67 30.73
N PRO A 332 30.74 -2.75 31.16
CA PRO A 332 30.30 -1.67 30.30
C PRO A 332 31.45 -0.71 29.98
N ARG A 333 31.45 -0.15 28.77
CA ARG A 333 32.37 0.91 28.33
C ARG A 333 31.97 2.26 28.91
N SER A 334 30.66 2.50 29.04
CA SER A 334 30.12 3.72 29.62
C SER A 334 28.73 3.47 30.20
N ILE A 335 28.39 4.25 31.22
CA ILE A 335 27.07 4.33 31.82
C ILE A 335 26.72 5.81 31.92
N SER A 336 25.55 6.20 31.42
CA SER A 336 25.01 7.55 31.57
C SER A 336 23.61 7.48 32.17
N VAL A 337 23.28 8.48 32.98
CA VAL A 337 21.98 8.61 33.63
C VAL A 337 21.28 9.81 33.03
N ASN A 338 20.06 9.60 32.56
CA ASN A 338 19.18 10.63 32.05
C ASN A 338 17.91 10.71 32.92
N GLU A 339 17.25 11.85 32.87
CA GLU A 339 15.92 12.02 33.46
C GLU A 339 14.93 11.07 32.78
N LEU A 340 13.97 10.58 33.57
CA LEU A 340 12.86 9.82 33.01
C LEU A 340 12.01 10.76 32.14
N PRO A 341 11.60 10.32 30.94
CA PRO A 341 10.65 11.07 30.14
C PRO A 341 9.35 11.35 30.91
N ASP A 342 8.74 12.51 30.69
CA ASP A 342 7.52 12.97 31.40
C ASP A 342 6.34 11.98 31.35
N TRP A 343 6.30 11.10 30.35
CA TRP A 343 5.26 10.08 30.18
C TRP A 343 5.49 8.82 31.03
N ILE A 344 6.68 8.64 31.61
CA ILE A 344 6.97 7.58 32.59
C ILE A 344 6.69 8.11 33.99
N ASN A 345 5.52 7.79 34.52
CA ASN A 345 5.16 8.18 35.88
C ASN A 345 5.69 7.12 36.88
N TYR A 346 6.90 7.34 37.39
CA TYR A 346 7.52 6.48 38.40
C TYR A 346 7.65 7.22 39.75
N GLU A 347 7.00 6.71 40.79
CA GLU A 347 7.15 7.21 42.16
C GLU A 347 8.42 6.59 42.79
N GLY A 348 9.57 7.26 42.66
CA GLY A 348 10.81 6.84 43.31
C GLY A 348 12.09 7.39 42.66
N ASN A 349 13.25 6.95 43.15
CA ASN A 349 14.58 7.40 42.68
C ASN A 349 15.02 6.70 41.39
N ALA A 350 14.10 6.27 40.53
CA ALA A 350 14.45 5.63 39.27
C ALA A 350 14.92 6.67 38.25
N SER A 351 15.77 6.23 37.34
CA SER A 351 16.28 7.04 36.24
C SER A 351 16.36 6.20 34.97
N LEU A 352 16.48 6.88 33.83
CA LEU A 352 16.77 6.23 32.56
C LEU A 352 18.28 6.05 32.42
N ILE A 353 18.75 4.81 32.51
CA ILE A 353 20.17 4.47 32.49
C ILE A 353 20.53 3.90 31.11
N ASP A 354 21.40 4.60 30.38
CA ASP A 354 21.96 4.11 29.13
C ASP A 354 23.32 3.45 29.39
N ILE A 355 23.47 2.19 28.99
CA ILE A 355 24.64 1.36 29.28
C ILE A 355 25.20 0.83 27.97
N VAL A 356 26.46 1.15 27.68
CA VAL A 356 27.11 0.78 26.43
C VAL A 356 28.11 -0.34 26.69
N TYR A 357 27.88 -1.51 26.10
CA TYR A 357 28.84 -2.62 26.03
C TYR A 357 29.50 -2.65 24.63
N PRO A 358 30.54 -3.47 24.41
CA PRO A 358 31.23 -3.50 23.12
C PRO A 358 30.36 -3.75 21.88
N ASN A 359 29.30 -4.55 22.02
CA ASN A 359 28.50 -5.08 20.92
C ASN A 359 26.99 -4.88 21.11
N ILE A 360 26.58 -4.24 22.20
CA ILE A 360 25.19 -4.09 22.61
C ILE A 360 25.06 -2.83 23.48
N THR A 361 23.98 -2.09 23.31
CA THR A 361 23.60 -0.98 24.18
C THR A 361 22.28 -1.32 24.85
N LEU A 362 22.19 -1.08 26.16
CA LEU A 362 20.98 -1.29 26.93
C LEU A 362 20.45 0.07 27.39
N GLN A 363 19.13 0.19 27.42
CA GLN A 363 18.44 1.25 28.13
C GLN A 363 17.59 0.61 29.22
N VAL A 364 17.84 1.01 30.47
CA VAL A 364 17.26 0.43 31.67
C VAL A 364 16.52 1.52 32.43
N ILE A 365 15.32 1.21 32.90
CA ILE A 365 14.62 2.03 33.89
C ILE A 365 14.93 1.43 35.25
N GLY A 366 15.66 2.16 36.08
CA GLY A 366 16.15 1.59 37.33
C GLY A 366 17.02 2.52 38.16
N ILE A 367 17.82 1.92 39.04
CA ILE A 367 18.65 2.63 40.02
C ILE A 367 20.12 2.40 39.68
N LEU A 368 20.90 3.47 39.63
CA LEU A 368 22.35 3.42 39.56
C LEU A 368 22.92 3.55 40.97
N HIS A 369 23.61 2.52 41.44
CA HIS A 369 24.31 2.49 42.72
C HIS A 369 25.74 3.01 42.59
N GLU A 370 26.38 3.19 43.75
CA GLU A 370 27.80 3.49 43.82
C GLU A 370 28.65 2.47 43.04
N LYS A 371 29.79 2.93 42.51
CA LYS A 371 30.75 2.12 41.72
C LYS A 371 30.20 1.60 40.38
N GLY A 372 29.09 2.13 39.88
CA GLY A 372 28.55 1.83 38.55
C GLY A 372 27.75 0.54 38.47
N ASN A 373 27.36 -0.04 39.61
CA ASN A 373 26.39 -1.12 39.64
C ASN A 373 24.99 -0.56 39.41
N TRP A 374 24.16 -1.29 38.67
CA TRP A 374 22.80 -0.86 38.37
C TRP A 374 21.86 -2.05 38.48
N GLU A 375 20.60 -1.75 38.74
CA GLU A 375 19.50 -2.72 38.72
C GLU A 375 18.25 -2.06 38.14
N GLY A 376 17.44 -2.81 37.40
CA GLY A 376 16.23 -2.27 36.80
C GLY A 376 15.68 -3.08 35.64
N VAL A 377 14.61 -2.57 35.04
CA VAL A 377 13.95 -3.21 33.90
C VAL A 377 14.58 -2.78 32.59
N VAL A 378 14.98 -3.75 31.75
CA VAL A 378 15.53 -3.47 30.42
C VAL A 378 14.41 -3.08 29.47
N ARG A 379 14.31 -1.78 29.18
CA ARG A 379 13.32 -1.20 28.27
C ARG A 379 13.71 -1.41 26.81
N SER A 380 14.97 -1.16 26.47
CA SER A 380 15.41 -1.23 25.07
C SER A 380 16.81 -1.80 24.97
N VAL A 381 17.04 -2.51 23.86
CA VAL A 381 18.33 -3.08 23.50
C VAL A 381 18.64 -2.72 22.06
N VAL A 382 19.87 -2.28 21.80
CA VAL A 382 20.41 -2.12 20.45
C VAL A 382 21.60 -3.05 20.26
N ILE A 383 21.51 -3.94 19.28
CA ILE A 383 22.51 -4.97 18.96
C ILE A 383 23.36 -4.51 17.77
N PHE A 384 24.68 -4.56 17.92
CA PHE A 384 25.67 -4.21 16.87
C PHE A 384 26.70 -5.32 16.59
N GLY A 385 26.87 -6.28 17.52
CA GLY A 385 27.80 -7.41 17.34
C GLY A 385 27.17 -8.65 16.70
N LYS A 386 27.93 -9.33 15.83
CA LYS A 386 27.49 -10.53 15.11
C LYS A 386 27.26 -11.78 15.99
N THR A 387 27.76 -11.78 17.23
CA THR A 387 27.62 -12.91 18.18
C THR A 387 26.37 -12.81 19.05
N ILE A 388 25.61 -11.74 18.87
CA ILE A 388 24.38 -11.43 19.59
C ILE A 388 23.26 -11.38 18.56
N HIS A 389 22.14 -12.03 18.84
CA HIS A 389 21.01 -12.09 17.93
C HIS A 389 19.68 -12.09 18.69
N THR A 390 18.58 -11.86 18.00
CA THR A 390 17.24 -12.05 18.57
C THR A 390 16.92 -13.55 18.68
N GLY A 391 15.84 -13.94 19.38
CA GLY A 391 15.40 -15.33 19.42
C GLY A 391 14.99 -15.88 18.05
N ASP A 392 14.63 -15.00 17.11
CA ASP A 392 14.41 -15.31 15.69
C ASP A 392 15.69 -15.34 14.85
N GLY A 393 16.85 -15.09 15.47
CA GLY A 393 18.15 -15.14 14.81
C GLY A 393 18.51 -13.86 14.06
N LEU A 394 17.78 -12.75 14.20
CA LEU A 394 18.18 -11.48 13.58
C LEU A 394 19.48 -10.98 14.22
N HIS A 395 20.46 -10.65 13.39
CA HIS A 395 21.74 -10.11 13.86
C HIS A 395 22.38 -9.14 12.85
N PRO A 396 23.29 -8.27 13.32
CA PRO A 396 24.12 -7.45 12.45
C PRO A 396 24.89 -8.28 11.41
N ASN A 397 25.01 -7.75 10.21
CA ASN A 397 25.58 -8.33 8.99
C ASN A 397 24.72 -9.43 8.33
N MET A 398 23.47 -9.63 8.76
CA MET A 398 22.48 -10.39 7.99
C MET A 398 22.08 -9.60 6.73
N LYS A 399 21.83 -10.29 5.61
CA LYS A 399 21.43 -9.63 4.36
C LYS A 399 19.94 -9.26 4.39
N LEU A 400 19.56 -8.22 3.66
CA LEU A 400 18.17 -7.82 3.47
C LEU A 400 17.26 -8.99 3.05
N ASP A 401 17.72 -9.85 2.16
CA ASP A 401 16.92 -10.99 1.71
C ASP A 401 16.57 -11.95 2.85
N ASP A 402 17.52 -12.23 3.75
CA ASP A 402 17.32 -13.14 4.88
C ASP A 402 16.38 -12.49 5.93
N LEU A 403 16.50 -11.18 6.12
CA LEU A 403 15.55 -10.39 6.90
C LEU A 403 14.14 -10.50 6.32
N LEU A 404 13.98 -10.31 5.01
CA LEU A 404 12.67 -10.35 4.34
C LEU A 404 12.11 -11.76 4.21
N LEU A 405 12.92 -12.82 4.31
CA LEU A 405 12.39 -14.18 4.49
C LEU A 405 11.78 -14.38 5.87
N THR A 406 12.32 -13.69 6.89
CA THR A 406 11.83 -13.75 8.28
C THR A 406 10.63 -12.83 8.49
N TYR A 407 10.71 -11.59 8.01
CA TYR A 407 9.67 -10.57 8.11
C TYR A 407 9.35 -9.95 6.73
N PRO A 408 8.55 -10.62 5.88
CA PRO A 408 8.35 -10.23 4.47
C PRO A 408 7.68 -8.87 4.24
N PHE A 409 7.03 -8.30 5.25
CA PHE A 409 6.32 -7.03 5.18
C PHE A 409 7.06 -5.87 5.87
N ILE A 410 8.26 -6.11 6.42
CA ILE A 410 8.98 -5.10 7.20
C ILE A 410 9.45 -3.91 6.33
N ASP A 411 9.62 -4.13 5.03
CA ASP A 411 10.00 -3.11 4.05
C ASP A 411 8.92 -2.03 3.85
N ILE A 412 7.64 -2.39 4.03
CA ILE A 412 6.51 -1.46 3.91
C ILE A 412 6.50 -0.41 5.04
N ASN A 413 7.05 -0.78 6.21
CA ASN A 413 7.04 0.03 7.43
C ASN A 413 8.42 0.60 7.78
N ASN A 414 9.23 0.90 6.77
CA ASN A 414 10.60 1.45 6.95
C ASN A 414 11.42 0.64 7.96
N TYR A 415 11.35 -0.69 7.86
CA TYR A 415 12.11 -1.61 8.69
C TYR A 415 11.74 -1.58 10.19
N THR A 416 10.48 -1.22 10.50
CA THR A 416 9.92 -1.17 11.86
C THR A 416 8.65 -2.01 11.99
N LEU A 417 8.55 -2.86 13.01
CA LEU A 417 7.33 -3.60 13.38
C LEU A 417 6.90 -3.26 14.80
N ARG A 418 5.58 -3.29 15.05
CA ARG A 418 4.97 -2.97 16.35
C ARG A 418 3.77 -3.88 16.63
N ASP A 419 3.68 -4.41 17.85
CA ASP A 419 2.54 -5.25 18.31
C ASP A 419 1.74 -4.61 19.46
N GLY A 420 1.89 -3.28 19.65
CA GLY A 420 1.26 -2.52 20.74
C GLY A 420 2.10 -2.54 22.03
N SER A 421 2.69 -3.69 22.38
CA SER A 421 3.53 -3.82 23.57
C SER A 421 5.01 -3.66 23.28
N HIS A 422 5.44 -3.93 22.05
CA HIS A 422 6.85 -3.94 21.67
C HIS A 422 7.07 -3.30 20.31
N GLU A 423 8.34 -2.96 20.05
CA GLU A 423 8.82 -2.49 18.75
C GLU A 423 10.13 -3.19 18.37
N LEU A 424 10.18 -3.68 17.14
CA LEU A 424 11.41 -4.12 16.45
C LEU A 424 11.76 -3.06 15.40
N TYR A 425 13.00 -2.57 15.43
CA TYR A 425 13.58 -1.73 14.38
C TYR A 425 14.85 -2.37 13.83
N VAL A 426 15.01 -2.35 12.52
CA VAL A 426 16.20 -2.88 11.83
C VAL A 426 16.87 -1.77 11.02
N GLY A 427 18.11 -1.45 11.37
CA GLY A 427 18.93 -0.51 10.60
C GLY A 427 19.68 -1.23 9.49
N LEU A 428 19.63 -0.70 8.26
CA LEU A 428 20.37 -1.22 7.10
C LEU A 428 21.51 -0.29 6.66
N ASP A 429 22.64 -0.87 6.28
CA ASP A 429 23.78 -0.15 5.68
C ASP A 429 23.55 0.11 4.17
N ASP A 430 24.48 0.84 3.54
CA ASP A 430 24.42 1.15 2.10
C ASP A 430 24.40 -0.10 1.20
N LYS A 431 24.88 -1.24 1.71
CA LYS A 431 24.89 -2.54 1.01
C LYS A 431 23.66 -3.39 1.35
N LYS A 432 22.67 -2.82 2.05
CA LYS A 432 21.45 -3.50 2.50
C LYS A 432 21.74 -4.71 3.40
N ASN A 433 22.75 -4.62 4.25
CA ASN A 433 22.92 -5.55 5.37
C ASN A 433 22.45 -4.88 6.66
N ILE A 434 21.95 -5.68 7.61
CA ILE A 434 21.62 -5.20 8.95
C ILE A 434 22.88 -4.64 9.60
N PHE A 435 22.90 -3.36 10.00
CA PHE A 435 23.98 -2.83 10.85
C PHE A 435 23.60 -2.81 12.32
N CYS A 436 22.30 -2.70 12.63
CA CYS A 436 21.79 -2.81 13.99
C CYS A 436 20.38 -3.40 14.05
N VAL A 437 20.06 -4.00 15.19
CA VAL A 437 18.71 -4.42 15.55
C VAL A 437 18.36 -3.75 16.87
N ARG A 438 17.23 -3.04 16.93
CA ARG A 438 16.71 -2.45 18.16
C ARG A 438 15.42 -3.16 18.56
N LEU A 439 15.36 -3.56 19.82
CA LEU A 439 14.18 -4.10 20.48
C LEU A 439 13.74 -3.13 21.56
N THR A 440 12.44 -2.88 21.70
CA THR A 440 11.91 -1.94 22.70
C THR A 440 10.62 -2.49 23.31
N ASP A 441 10.53 -2.46 24.65
CA ASP A 441 9.27 -2.58 25.39
C ASP A 441 8.58 -1.21 25.42
N ARG A 442 7.36 -1.18 24.91
CA ARG A 442 6.48 -0.01 24.88
C ARG A 442 5.43 -0.03 25.99
N ARG A 443 5.29 -1.11 26.76
CA ARG A 443 4.33 -1.18 27.88
C ARG A 443 4.62 -0.15 28.98
N PHE A 444 5.84 0.38 29.03
CA PHE A 444 6.16 1.52 29.89
C PHE A 444 5.42 2.82 29.51
N ASP A 445 4.77 2.88 28.33
CA ASP A 445 3.80 3.93 27.97
C ASP A 445 2.46 3.75 28.73
N GLU A 446 2.12 2.55 29.24
CA GLU A 446 0.80 2.21 29.77
C GLU A 446 0.88 1.32 31.03
N LYS A 447 0.81 1.96 32.21
CA LYS A 447 0.50 1.35 33.53
C LYS A 447 1.27 0.07 33.91
N TYR A 448 2.57 0.18 34.17
CA TYR A 448 3.29 -0.85 34.95
C TYR A 448 4.30 -0.20 35.90
N VAL A 449 3.85 0.21 37.10
CA VAL A 449 4.76 0.51 38.20
C VAL A 449 4.08 0.24 39.55
N SER A 450 4.03 -1.03 39.95
CA SER A 450 4.00 -1.42 41.37
C SER A 450 4.38 -2.90 41.49
N ARG A 451 5.69 -3.18 41.57
CA ARG A 451 6.21 -4.39 42.20
C ARG A 451 7.37 -4.01 43.09
#